data_AF-A0A2S2P4X5-F1
#
_entry.id   AF-A0A2S2P4X5-F1
#
_cell.length_a   1.000
_cell.length_b   1.000
_cell.length_c   1.000
_cell.angle_alpha   90.00
_cell.angle_beta   90.00
_cell.angle_gamma   90.00
#
_symmetry.space_group_name_H-M   'P 1'
#
loop_
_entity.id
_entity.type
_entity.pdbx_description
1 polymer ?
#
loop_
_entity_poly.entity_id
_entity_poly.type
_entity_poly.pdbx_seq_one_letter_code
_entity_poly.pdbx_strand_id
1 'polypeptide(L)'
;PWSEISLIYRVKYLNFFGMNNGITAIRKLFKELNSISPPCKQLYVEMISYERSLSSVNVTQVSKLYNEVCYNLGHGDIELWANYIRFEYENVERYIAKNIYKSSLEYLGPELFGVLTTEFENIKSEHDKNLTINP
;
A
#
# COMPACT_ATOMS: atom_id res chain seq x y z
N PRO A 1 24.02 -4.85 -10.69
CA PRO A 1 24.64 -5.16 -9.37
C PRO A 1 24.37 -4.10 -8.30
N TRP A 2 24.72 -2.82 -8.53
CA TRP A 2 24.60 -1.77 -7.50
C TRP A 2 23.15 -1.32 -7.23
N SER A 3 22.26 -1.43 -8.21
CA SER A 3 20.84 -1.07 -8.08
C SER A 3 20.10 -1.95 -7.07
N GLU A 4 20.26 -3.27 -7.14
CA GLU A 4 19.64 -4.23 -6.21
C GLU A 4 20.15 -4.03 -4.77
N ILE A 5 21.47 -3.87 -4.63
CA ILE A 5 22.10 -3.52 -3.34
C ILE A 5 21.47 -2.23 -2.81
N SER A 6 21.36 -1.19 -3.64
CA SER A 6 20.75 0.07 -3.25
C SER A 6 19.31 -0.10 -2.76
N LEU A 7 18.47 -0.86 -3.47
CA LEU A 7 17.08 -1.13 -3.08
C LEU A 7 17.00 -1.77 -1.69
N ILE A 8 17.82 -2.79 -1.42
CA ILE A 8 17.86 -3.48 -0.12
C ILE A 8 18.27 -2.52 1.00
N TYR A 9 19.33 -1.75 0.80
CA TYR A 9 19.87 -0.88 1.85
C TYR A 9 18.99 0.34 2.13
N ARG A 10 18.24 0.86 1.15
CA ARG A 10 17.25 1.93 1.41
C ARG A 10 16.19 1.47 2.40
N VAL A 11 15.63 0.28 2.19
CA VAL A 11 14.62 -0.32 3.09
C VAL A 11 15.22 -0.56 4.47
N LYS A 12 16.39 -1.19 4.55
CA LYS A 12 17.07 -1.44 5.83
C LYS A 12 17.37 -0.15 6.58
N TYR A 13 17.78 0.89 5.87
CA TYR A 13 18.11 2.18 6.48
C TYR A 13 16.85 2.89 6.99
N LEU A 14 15.76 2.92 6.21
CA LEU A 14 14.47 3.46 6.68
C LEU A 14 14.01 2.73 7.95
N ASN A 15 14.12 1.40 7.98
CA ASN A 15 13.68 0.61 9.12
C ASN A 15 14.52 0.85 10.37
N PHE A 16 15.84 0.84 10.23
CA PHE A 16 16.76 1.18 11.33
C PHE A 16 16.52 2.60 11.86
N PHE A 17 16.31 3.55 10.95
CA PHE A 17 16.02 4.93 11.32
C PHE A 17 14.70 5.05 12.07
N GLY A 18 13.65 4.36 11.63
CA GLY A 18 12.32 4.39 12.24
C GLY A 18 12.27 3.81 13.66
N MET A 19 13.21 2.95 14.05
CA MET A 19 13.30 2.45 15.44
C MET A 19 13.58 3.54 16.48
N ASN A 20 14.18 4.66 16.06
CA ASN A 20 14.68 5.69 16.98
C ASN A 20 14.07 7.08 16.71
N ASN A 21 13.20 7.21 15.72
CA ASN A 21 12.73 8.50 15.23
C ASN A 21 11.21 8.53 15.06
N GLY A 22 10.61 9.69 15.27
CA GLY A 22 9.18 9.90 15.05
C GLY A 22 8.82 9.97 13.56
N ILE A 23 7.53 9.77 13.26
CA ILE A 23 6.99 9.69 11.89
C ILE A 23 7.37 10.88 11.00
N THR A 24 7.45 12.09 11.54
CA THR A 24 7.86 13.29 10.77
C THR A 24 9.25 13.13 10.17
N ALA A 25 10.20 12.59 10.94
CA ALA A 25 11.56 12.34 10.45
C ALA A 25 11.59 11.16 9.47
N ILE A 26 10.81 10.10 9.74
CA ILE A 26 10.68 8.94 8.84
C ILE A 26 10.14 9.38 7.46
N ARG A 27 9.08 10.20 7.41
CA ARG A 27 8.52 10.75 6.17
C ARG A 27 9.54 11.54 5.36
N LYS A 28 10.40 12.32 6.04
CA LYS A 28 11.47 13.08 5.39
C LYS A 28 12.48 12.13 4.75
N LEU A 29 12.97 11.15 5.51
CA LEU A 29 13.92 10.16 5.02
C LEU A 29 13.33 9.33 3.86
N PHE A 30 12.06 8.91 3.97
CA PHE A 30 11.36 8.22 2.90
C PHE A 30 11.41 8.99 1.58
N LYS A 31 11.11 10.30 1.60
CA LYS A 31 11.17 11.14 0.38
C LYS A 31 12.58 11.18 -0.22
N GLU A 32 13.59 11.31 0.62
CA GLU A 32 15.00 11.31 0.20
C GLU A 32 15.36 9.97 -0.47
N LEU A 33 15.05 8.85 0.17
CA LEU A 33 15.34 7.51 -0.35
C LEU A 33 14.52 7.16 -1.61
N ASN A 34 13.27 7.62 -1.68
CA ASN A 34 12.37 7.36 -2.81
C ASN A 34 12.76 8.15 -4.08
N SER A 35 13.47 9.28 -3.92
CA SER A 35 13.99 10.06 -5.05
C SER A 35 15.13 9.36 -5.82
N ILE A 36 15.70 8.32 -5.24
CA ILE A 36 16.84 7.60 -5.83
C ILE A 36 16.31 6.56 -6.83
N SER A 37 16.91 6.51 -8.03
CA SER A 37 16.57 5.48 -9.03
C SER A 37 17.28 4.14 -8.75
N PRO A 38 16.68 2.97 -9.06
CA PRO A 38 15.31 2.78 -9.52
C PRO A 38 14.28 2.93 -8.38
N PRO A 39 12.99 3.09 -8.70
CA PRO A 39 11.92 3.10 -7.70
C PRO A 39 11.91 1.83 -6.84
N CYS A 40 11.50 1.94 -5.58
CA CYS A 40 11.55 0.86 -4.61
C CYS A 40 10.16 0.56 -4.02
N LYS A 41 9.47 -0.47 -4.54
CA LYS A 41 8.15 -0.89 -4.04
C LYS A 41 8.17 -1.17 -2.54
N GLN A 42 9.17 -1.92 -2.05
CA GLN A 42 9.25 -2.28 -0.64
C GLN A 42 9.40 -1.04 0.27
N LEU A 43 10.06 0.02 -0.19
CA LEU A 43 10.18 1.26 0.57
C LEU A 43 8.81 1.91 0.82
N TYR A 44 7.90 1.86 -0.17
CA TYR A 44 6.50 2.28 0.00
C TYR A 44 5.75 1.39 0.98
N VAL A 45 5.92 0.08 0.90
CA VAL A 45 5.28 -0.89 1.80
C VAL A 45 5.67 -0.63 3.27
N GLU A 46 6.96 -0.39 3.55
CA GLU A 46 7.40 -0.03 4.90
C GLU A 46 6.83 1.33 5.35
N MET A 47 6.82 2.33 4.48
CA MET A 47 6.26 3.65 4.80
C MET A 47 4.76 3.57 5.13
N ILE A 48 4.00 2.78 4.36
CA ILE A 48 2.58 2.51 4.64
C ILE A 48 2.42 1.81 5.99
N SER A 49 3.28 0.84 6.31
CA SER A 49 3.29 0.18 7.62
C SER A 49 3.50 1.17 8.76
N TYR A 50 4.47 2.08 8.62
CA TYR A 50 4.71 3.14 9.60
C TYR A 50 3.49 4.04 9.79
N GLU A 51 2.86 4.52 8.72
CA GLU A 51 1.66 5.37 8.80
C GLU A 51 0.47 4.65 9.46
N ARG A 52 0.30 3.36 9.16
CA ARG A 52 -0.79 2.55 9.73
C ARG A 52 -0.54 2.15 11.19
N SER A 53 0.71 2.17 11.65
CA SER A 53 1.08 1.87 13.03
C SER A 53 0.83 3.03 14.01
N LEU A 54 0.49 4.22 13.50
CA LEU A 54 0.19 5.38 14.34
C LEU A 54 -1.12 5.17 15.11
N SER A 55 -1.18 5.71 16.34
CA SER A 55 -2.39 5.68 17.16
C SER A 55 -3.61 6.35 16.50
N SER A 56 -3.35 7.33 15.64
CA SER A 56 -4.34 7.94 14.77
C SER A 56 -3.84 7.85 13.34
N VAL A 57 -4.40 6.90 12.60
CA VAL A 57 -4.03 6.65 11.20
C VAL A 57 -4.49 7.82 10.34
N ASN A 58 -3.53 8.45 9.64
CA ASN A 58 -3.86 9.45 8.64
C ASN A 58 -4.26 8.76 7.34
N VAL A 59 -5.56 8.50 7.21
CA VAL A 59 -6.11 7.73 6.09
C VAL A 59 -5.74 8.33 4.74
N THR A 60 -5.88 9.65 4.59
CA THR A 60 -5.48 10.39 3.38
C THR A 60 -4.01 10.17 3.01
N GLN A 61 -3.10 10.13 3.99
CA GLN A 61 -1.68 9.92 3.74
C GLN A 61 -1.40 8.49 3.28
N VAL A 62 -2.05 7.49 3.87
CA VAL A 62 -1.91 6.08 3.49
C VAL A 62 -2.48 5.84 2.09
N SER A 63 -3.67 6.39 1.79
CA SER A 63 -4.28 6.32 0.46
C SER A 63 -3.38 6.91 -0.62
N LYS A 64 -2.71 8.04 -0.34
CA LYS A 64 -1.73 8.64 -1.27
C LYS A 64 -0.55 7.71 -1.54
N LEU A 65 0.02 7.10 -0.49
CA LEU A 65 1.14 6.18 -0.64
C LEU A 65 0.75 4.93 -1.44
N TYR A 66 -0.41 4.34 -1.17
CA TYR A 66 -0.92 3.22 -1.95
C TYR A 66 -1.18 3.61 -3.41
N ASN A 67 -1.82 4.75 -3.66
CA ASN A 67 -2.06 5.24 -5.00
C ASN A 67 -0.73 5.39 -5.77
N GLU A 68 0.26 6.07 -5.20
CA GLU A 68 1.57 6.22 -5.84
C GLU A 68 2.23 4.86 -6.15
N VAL A 69 2.28 3.92 -5.21
CA VAL A 69 2.98 2.64 -5.44
C VAL A 69 2.19 1.72 -6.40
N CYS A 70 0.87 1.68 -6.33
CA CYS A 70 0.06 0.81 -7.19
C CYS A 70 0.12 1.26 -8.65
N TYR A 71 -0.05 2.56 -8.91
CA TYR A 71 -0.07 3.08 -10.27
C TYR A 71 1.32 3.11 -10.93
N ASN A 72 2.40 3.23 -10.15
CA ASN A 72 3.76 3.24 -10.70
C ASN A 72 4.42 1.85 -10.72
N LEU A 73 4.12 0.98 -9.75
CA LEU A 73 4.85 -0.26 -9.48
C LEU A 73 3.95 -1.48 -9.23
N GLY A 74 2.63 -1.35 -9.38
CA GLY A 74 1.66 -2.41 -9.12
C GLY A 74 1.28 -3.26 -10.33
N HIS A 75 2.02 -3.15 -11.44
CA HIS A 75 1.76 -3.98 -12.62
C HIS A 75 1.93 -5.47 -12.26
N GLY A 76 0.86 -6.25 -12.46
CA GLY A 76 0.84 -7.68 -12.14
C GLY A 76 0.88 -8.01 -10.63
N ASP A 77 0.79 -7.03 -9.73
CA ASP A 77 0.92 -7.25 -8.28
C ASP A 77 -0.46 -7.29 -7.59
N ILE A 78 -1.07 -8.47 -7.56
CA ILE A 78 -2.39 -8.67 -6.96
C ILE A 78 -2.41 -8.32 -5.48
N GLU A 79 -1.36 -8.69 -4.75
CA GLU A 79 -1.28 -8.47 -3.30
C GLU A 79 -1.28 -6.98 -2.98
N LEU A 80 -0.51 -6.19 -3.73
CA LEU A 80 -0.45 -4.74 -3.53
C LEU A 80 -1.81 -4.07 -3.76
N TRP A 81 -2.49 -4.42 -4.85
CA TRP A 81 -3.83 -3.89 -5.15
C TRP A 81 -4.88 -4.36 -4.13
N ALA A 82 -4.86 -5.63 -3.75
CA ALA A 82 -5.78 -6.18 -2.74
C ALA A 82 -5.59 -5.49 -1.38
N ASN A 83 -4.35 -5.22 -0.98
CA ASN A 83 -4.04 -4.48 0.25
C ASN A 83 -4.54 -3.03 0.20
N TYR A 84 -4.44 -2.36 -0.96
CA TYR A 84 -5.00 -1.03 -1.13
C TYR A 84 -6.53 -1.03 -1.03
N ILE A 85 -7.19 -1.96 -1.73
CA ILE A 85 -8.65 -2.11 -1.71
C ILE A 85 -9.15 -2.40 -0.28
N ARG A 86 -8.48 -3.32 0.43
CA ARG A 86 -8.80 -3.66 1.83
C ARG A 86 -8.69 -2.43 2.73
N PHE A 87 -7.60 -1.67 2.60
CA PHE A 87 -7.40 -0.46 3.40
C PHE A 87 -8.53 0.56 3.22
N GLU A 88 -8.98 0.79 1.98
CA GLU A 88 -10.05 1.75 1.67
C GLU A 88 -11.43 1.27 2.13
N TYR A 89 -11.69 -0.04 2.09
CA TYR A 89 -12.88 -0.63 2.70
C TYR A 89 -12.92 -0.43 4.21
N GLU A 90 -11.79 -0.58 4.88
CA GLU A 90 -11.67 -0.47 6.34
C GLU A 90 -11.79 0.98 6.84
N ASN A 91 -11.34 1.97 6.05
CA ASN A 91 -11.08 3.32 6.58
C ASN A 91 -11.77 4.47 5.85
N VAL A 92 -12.35 4.25 4.66
CA VAL A 92 -12.96 5.33 3.86
C VAL A 92 -14.37 4.98 3.40
N GLU A 93 -14.57 4.70 2.11
CA GLU A 93 -15.87 4.47 1.51
C GLU A 93 -15.80 3.29 0.55
N ARG A 94 -16.81 2.42 0.62
CA ARG A 94 -16.96 1.26 -0.27
C ARG A 94 -16.92 1.64 -1.76
N TYR A 95 -17.36 2.84 -2.09
CA TYR A 95 -17.33 3.36 -3.46
C TYR A 95 -15.89 3.55 -3.97
N ILE A 96 -14.98 4.07 -3.13
CA ILE A 96 -13.58 4.27 -3.49
C ILE A 96 -12.89 2.93 -3.72
N ALA A 97 -13.09 1.96 -2.82
CA ALA A 97 -12.55 0.61 -2.95
C ALA A 97 -13.00 -0.08 -4.26
N LYS A 98 -14.26 0.08 -4.65
CA LYS A 98 -14.79 -0.40 -5.95
C LYS A 98 -14.11 0.26 -7.14
N ASN A 99 -13.80 1.56 -7.06
CA ASN A 99 -13.12 2.27 -8.14
C ASN A 99 -11.66 1.86 -8.27
N ILE A 100 -10.99 1.56 -7.15
CA ILE A 100 -9.63 1.04 -7.14
C ILE A 100 -9.61 -0.35 -7.76
N TYR A 101 -10.54 -1.24 -7.40
CA TYR A 101 -10.70 -2.53 -8.06
C TYR A 101 -10.83 -2.37 -9.58
N LYS A 102 -11.72 -1.51 -10.07
CA LYS A 102 -11.88 -1.28 -11.51
C LYS A 102 -10.60 -0.77 -12.17
N SER A 103 -9.96 0.24 -11.56
CA SER A 103 -8.71 0.81 -12.07
C SER A 103 -7.59 -0.22 -12.13
N SER A 104 -7.47 -1.07 -11.11
CA SER A 104 -6.39 -2.05 -11.03
C SER A 104 -6.41 -3.07 -12.17
N LEU A 105 -7.58 -3.38 -12.75
CA LEU A 105 -7.68 -4.28 -13.90
C LEU A 105 -6.94 -3.75 -15.13
N GLU A 106 -6.70 -2.44 -15.25
CA GLU A 106 -5.90 -1.86 -16.34
C GLU A 106 -4.39 -2.05 -16.13
N TYR A 107 -3.97 -2.25 -14.88
CA TYR A 107 -2.56 -2.46 -14.49
C TYR A 107 -2.22 -3.94 -14.36
N LEU A 108 -3.24 -4.79 -14.27
CA LEU A 108 -3.13 -6.23 -14.23
C LEU A 108 -3.30 -6.81 -15.63
N GLY A 109 -2.60 -7.89 -15.94
CA GLY A 109 -2.89 -8.66 -17.14
C GLY A 109 -4.23 -9.41 -17.01
N PRO A 110 -4.96 -9.66 -18.12
CA PRO A 110 -6.25 -10.36 -18.10
C PRO A 110 -6.24 -11.70 -17.36
N GLU A 111 -5.09 -12.39 -17.36
CA GLU A 111 -4.87 -13.65 -16.65
C GLU A 111 -5.00 -13.53 -15.13
N LEU A 112 -4.84 -12.33 -14.57
CA LEU A 112 -4.92 -12.07 -13.14
C LEU A 112 -6.30 -11.55 -12.69
N PHE A 113 -7.21 -11.26 -13.61
CA PHE A 113 -8.51 -10.68 -13.28
C PHE A 113 -9.32 -11.56 -12.33
N GLY A 114 -9.40 -12.86 -12.61
CA GLY A 114 -10.14 -13.80 -11.76
C GLY A 114 -9.59 -13.90 -10.35
N VAL A 115 -8.27 -13.80 -10.19
CA VAL A 115 -7.60 -13.80 -8.88
C VAL A 115 -7.98 -12.55 -8.10
N LEU A 116 -7.85 -11.37 -8.71
CA LEU A 116 -8.22 -10.13 -8.04
C LEU A 116 -9.73 -10.05 -7.73
N THR A 117 -10.60 -10.50 -8.63
CA THR A 117 -12.06 -10.53 -8.38
C THR A 117 -12.38 -11.37 -7.14
N THR A 118 -11.68 -12.50 -6.96
CA THR A 118 -11.85 -13.36 -5.79
C THR A 118 -11.40 -12.64 -4.51
N GLU A 119 -10.22 -12.01 -4.53
CA GLU A 119 -9.73 -11.20 -3.40
C GLU A 119 -10.68 -10.04 -3.06
N PHE A 120 -11.21 -9.36 -4.08
CA PHE A 120 -12.16 -8.27 -3.91
C PHE A 120 -13.45 -8.71 -3.21
N GLU A 121 -14.05 -9.83 -3.63
CA GLU A 121 -15.26 -10.35 -3.00
C GLU A 121 -15.00 -10.89 -1.58
N ASN A 122 -13.81 -11.45 -1.33
CA ASN A 122 -13.39 -11.85 0.02
C ASN A 122 -13.31 -10.63 0.95
N ILE A 123 -12.60 -9.57 0.55
CA ILE A 123 -12.47 -8.31 1.30
C ILE A 123 -13.85 -7.72 1.62
N LYS A 124 -14.74 -7.68 0.62
CA LYS A 124 -16.10 -7.19 0.79
C LYS A 124 -16.89 -8.04 1.79
N SER A 125 -16.80 -9.37 1.71
CA SER A 125 -17.47 -10.29 2.64
C SER A 125 -16.97 -10.13 4.08
N GLU A 126 -15.66 -10.01 4.27
CA GLU A 126 -15.03 -9.77 5.58
C GLU A 126 -15.53 -8.47 6.21
N HIS A 127 -15.54 -7.40 5.43
CA HIS A 127 -16.03 -6.09 5.89
C HIS A 127 -17.53 -6.13 6.26
N ASP A 128 -18.37 -6.74 5.42
CA ASP A 128 -19.82 -6.83 5.70
C ASP A 128 -20.09 -7.65 6.97
N LYS A 129 -19.32 -8.72 7.24
CA LYS A 129 -19.42 -9.49 8.50
C LYS A 129 -19.05 -8.63 9.72
N ASN A 130 -17.98 -7.85 9.63
CA ASN A 130 -17.52 -7.01 10.74
C ASN A 130 -18.58 -5.98 11.17
N LEU A 131 -19.34 -5.42 10.22
CA LEU A 131 -20.45 -4.50 10.51
C LEU A 131 -21.66 -5.17 11.16
N THR A 132 -21.89 -6.46 10.88
CA THR A 132 -22.98 -7.20 11.53
C THR A 132 -22.65 -7.62 12.97
N ILE A 133 -21.36 -7.72 13.31
CA ILE A 133 -20.89 -8.17 14.63
C ILE A 133 -20.67 -6.97 15.58
N ASN A 134 -20.26 -5.82 15.06
CA ASN A 134 -20.09 -4.55 15.80
C ASN A 134 -20.96 -3.45 15.16
N PRO A 135 -22.27 -3.38 15.48
CA PRO A 135 -23.19 -2.38 14.93
C PRO A 135 -22.92 -0.95 15.41
#